data_AF-A0A9P4XJM0-F1
#
_entry.id   AF-A0A9P4XJM0-F1
#
_cell.length_a   1.000
_cell.length_b   1.000
_cell.length_c   1.000
_cell.angle_alpha   90.00
_cell.angle_beta   90.00
_cell.angle_gamma   90.00
#
_symmetry.space_group_name_H-M   'P 1'
#
loop_
_entity.id
_entity.type
_entity.pdbx_description
1 polymer ?
#
loop_
_entity_poly.entity_id
_entity_poly.type
_entity_poly.pdbx_seq_one_letter_code
_entity_poly.pdbx_strand_id
1 'polypeptide(L)'
;MKFSTLASISLTGLSAAMAAPSGNQGSKGAVFALTNAVNNEVIAFSRSADGTLVKTGTYPTGGNGQGVDFDTQGGLQLSADHRFLYAVNPANDHVTVFEVNGSNLKRIQSIYAGDQPLSISLSSNGYAYVLDGSVASTGIFGFKVNRANGLLSPITNSTIATSNPIGVPGTVAFSPDGHSLIVTNKIGSTIDIFTVGSTGHASLAPFTSVSSSGLRPFGAVFGRSNNLYVVESGLPALGNAGLSTYKLHGGQAPVLEPLTKSEKNQQTDGCWVVVTPDEKYAYTASFITSAISSYSVAKNGTATLIKGDAALTGDGSEPVDLALSSDGTYLYNLLRGAGAIAAWKIQADGSLQSIGGSFGKGQGIPVADGASGLAAY
;
A
#
# COMPACT_ATOMS: atom_id res chain seq x y z
N MET A 1 82.03 6.92 -19.97
CA MET A 1 81.04 7.66 -19.16
C MET A 1 79.67 7.31 -19.72
N LYS A 2 78.74 6.90 -18.84
CA LYS A 2 77.53 6.15 -19.16
C LYS A 2 76.46 7.05 -19.81
N PHE A 3 75.84 6.56 -20.89
CA PHE A 3 74.64 7.14 -21.50
C PHE A 3 73.40 6.73 -20.72
N SER A 4 72.54 7.70 -20.39
CA SER A 4 71.27 7.52 -19.68
C SER A 4 70.15 7.25 -20.69
N THR A 5 69.48 6.10 -20.57
CA THR A 5 68.27 5.77 -21.35
C THR A 5 67.04 6.05 -20.48
N LEU A 6 66.18 6.98 -20.88
CA LEU A 6 64.86 7.17 -20.27
C LEU A 6 63.93 6.03 -20.71
N ALA A 7 63.38 5.29 -19.75
CA ALA A 7 62.30 4.34 -19.98
C ALA A 7 60.94 5.05 -19.77
N SER A 8 60.16 5.14 -20.83
CA SER A 8 58.76 5.57 -20.82
C SER A 8 57.87 4.42 -20.34
N ILE A 9 57.21 4.60 -19.20
CA ILE A 9 56.19 3.66 -18.70
C ILE A 9 54.86 4.01 -19.38
N SER A 10 54.38 3.12 -20.24
CA SER A 10 53.03 3.16 -20.81
C SER A 10 52.03 2.59 -19.80
N LEU A 11 51.21 3.46 -19.21
CA LEU A 11 50.09 3.07 -18.36
C LEU A 11 48.95 2.57 -19.26
N THR A 12 48.77 1.25 -19.35
CA THR A 12 47.60 0.66 -20.01
C THR A 12 46.42 0.70 -19.03
N GLY A 13 45.45 1.57 -19.31
CA GLY A 13 44.20 1.61 -18.56
C GLY A 13 43.36 0.39 -18.87
N LEU A 14 43.18 -0.49 -17.88
CA LEU A 14 42.12 -1.50 -17.90
C LEU A 14 40.78 -0.77 -17.72
N SER A 15 40.04 -0.55 -18.80
CA SER A 15 38.60 -0.26 -18.71
C SER A 15 37.88 -1.50 -18.20
N ALA A 16 37.56 -1.51 -16.91
CA ALA A 16 36.59 -2.44 -16.37
C ALA A 16 35.21 -2.07 -16.92
N ALA A 17 34.77 -2.78 -17.96
CA ALA A 17 33.37 -2.73 -18.38
C ALA A 17 32.53 -3.20 -17.19
N MET A 18 31.71 -2.31 -16.62
CA MET A 18 30.71 -2.70 -15.65
C MET A 18 29.72 -3.62 -16.36
N ALA A 19 29.81 -4.92 -16.05
CA ALA A 19 28.79 -5.88 -16.46
C ALA A 19 27.45 -5.46 -15.83
N ALA A 20 26.44 -5.27 -16.67
CA ALA A 20 25.07 -5.13 -16.21
C ALA A 20 24.70 -6.34 -15.33
N PRO A 21 23.96 -6.16 -14.22
CA PRO A 21 23.54 -7.29 -13.42
C PRO A 21 22.74 -8.24 -14.31
N SER A 22 23.21 -9.48 -14.38
CA SER A 22 22.58 -10.56 -15.13
C SER A 22 21.11 -10.66 -14.74
N GLY A 23 20.23 -10.56 -15.74
CA GLY A 23 18.79 -10.75 -15.57
C GLY A 23 18.51 -12.05 -14.81
N ASN A 24 17.78 -11.93 -13.71
CA ASN A 24 17.54 -12.99 -12.74
C ASN A 24 16.63 -14.08 -13.36
N GLN A 25 17.24 -15.06 -14.03
CA GLN A 25 16.61 -16.31 -14.47
C GLN A 25 16.11 -17.06 -13.22
N GLY A 26 14.88 -16.78 -12.79
CA GLY A 26 14.30 -17.38 -11.58
C GLY A 26 13.27 -16.52 -10.83
N SER A 27 13.16 -15.22 -11.14
CA SER A 27 12.17 -14.35 -10.50
C SER A 27 10.74 -14.76 -10.87
N LYS A 28 9.86 -14.86 -9.86
CA LYS A 28 8.42 -15.16 -10.00
C LYS A 28 7.53 -13.95 -9.72
N GLY A 29 8.13 -12.80 -9.40
CA GLY A 29 7.41 -11.61 -8.99
C GLY A 29 8.33 -10.49 -8.51
N ALA A 30 7.74 -9.44 -7.94
CA ALA A 30 8.50 -8.35 -7.33
C ALA A 30 7.78 -7.78 -6.10
N VAL A 31 8.57 -7.17 -5.21
CA VAL A 31 8.07 -6.40 -4.07
C VAL A 31 8.70 -5.02 -4.12
N PHE A 32 7.91 -3.99 -3.86
CA PHE A 32 8.32 -2.59 -3.87
C PHE A 32 7.95 -1.95 -2.54
N ALA A 33 8.87 -1.19 -1.95
CA ALA A 33 8.65 -0.42 -0.74
C ALA A 33 8.92 1.07 -1.00
N LEU A 34 8.00 1.93 -0.59
CA LEU A 34 8.15 3.37 -0.68
C LEU A 34 8.84 3.89 0.58
N THR A 35 9.90 4.67 0.40
CA THR A 35 10.72 5.15 1.53
C THR A 35 10.05 6.28 2.30
N ASN A 36 9.19 7.08 1.66
CA ASN A 36 8.60 8.31 2.20
C ASN A 36 9.65 9.26 2.84
N ALA A 37 10.91 9.16 2.40
CA ALA A 37 11.97 10.05 2.84
C ALA A 37 11.84 11.42 2.15
N VAL A 38 12.56 12.42 2.67
CA VAL A 38 12.63 13.78 2.04
C VAL A 38 12.93 13.67 0.55
N ASN A 39 13.88 12.82 0.17
CA ASN A 39 14.02 12.37 -1.21
C ASN A 39 13.30 11.03 -1.34
N ASN A 40 12.07 11.04 -1.85
CA ASN A 40 11.26 9.84 -1.85
C ASN A 40 11.73 8.90 -2.96
N GLU A 41 11.98 7.65 -2.60
CA GLU A 41 12.44 6.59 -3.48
C GLU A 41 11.60 5.33 -3.31
N VAL A 42 11.58 4.50 -4.35
CA VAL A 42 11.04 3.14 -4.31
C VAL A 42 12.20 2.15 -4.26
N ILE A 43 12.24 1.33 -3.22
CA ILE A 43 13.15 0.19 -3.11
C ILE A 43 12.50 -1.02 -3.74
N ALA A 44 13.16 -1.63 -4.74
CA ALA A 44 12.63 -2.77 -5.46
C ALA A 44 13.38 -4.07 -5.13
N PHE A 45 12.62 -5.15 -5.04
CA PHE A 45 13.09 -6.50 -4.77
C PHE A 45 12.55 -7.46 -5.82
N SER A 46 13.40 -8.36 -6.34
CA SER A 46 12.92 -9.53 -7.08
C SER A 46 12.44 -10.59 -6.09
N ARG A 47 11.32 -11.24 -6.40
CA ARG A 47 10.72 -12.30 -5.58
C ARG A 47 11.04 -13.67 -6.17
N SER A 48 11.70 -14.52 -5.40
CA SER A 48 11.93 -15.92 -5.75
C SER A 48 10.66 -16.76 -5.62
N ALA A 49 10.64 -17.96 -6.21
CA ALA A 49 9.50 -18.88 -6.14
C ALA A 49 9.12 -19.31 -4.72
N ASP A 50 10.09 -19.35 -3.80
CA ASP A 50 9.92 -19.65 -2.38
C ASP A 50 9.49 -18.44 -1.52
N GLY A 51 9.29 -17.28 -2.16
CA GLY A 51 8.89 -16.03 -1.51
C GLY A 51 10.04 -15.19 -0.96
N THR A 52 11.30 -15.63 -1.06
CA THR A 52 12.46 -14.83 -0.64
C THR A 52 12.67 -13.61 -1.52
N LEU A 53 13.23 -12.54 -0.94
CA LEU A 53 13.43 -11.26 -1.61
C LEU A 53 14.91 -10.92 -1.76
N VAL A 54 15.29 -10.41 -2.93
CA VAL A 54 16.62 -9.87 -3.20
C VAL A 54 16.46 -8.45 -3.72
N LYS A 55 17.10 -7.47 -3.08
CA LYS A 55 17.05 -6.08 -3.56
C LYS A 55 17.69 -5.98 -4.95
N THR A 56 16.99 -5.37 -5.89
CA THR A 56 17.47 -5.17 -7.26
C THR A 56 17.71 -3.71 -7.62
N GLY A 57 17.11 -2.77 -6.90
CA GLY A 57 17.29 -1.35 -7.22
C GLY A 57 16.69 -0.39 -6.21
N THR A 58 17.06 0.87 -6.39
CA THR A 58 16.48 2.05 -5.72
C THR A 58 16.12 3.03 -6.83
N TYR A 59 14.88 3.50 -6.85
CA TYR A 59 14.35 4.32 -7.94
C TYR A 59 13.79 5.63 -7.40
N PRO A 60 14.34 6.79 -7.79
CA PRO A 60 13.85 8.07 -7.29
C PRO A 60 12.48 8.39 -7.90
N THR A 61 11.52 8.71 -7.03
CA THR A 61 10.21 9.24 -7.45
C THR A 61 10.35 10.59 -8.15
N GLY A 62 11.37 11.36 -7.78
CA GLY A 62 11.50 12.76 -8.17
C GLY A 62 10.54 13.69 -7.43
N GLY A 63 9.82 13.18 -6.43
CA GLY A 63 9.06 13.94 -5.46
C GLY A 63 9.60 13.76 -4.05
N ASN A 64 8.88 14.32 -3.08
CA ASN A 64 9.30 14.39 -1.70
C ASN A 64 8.30 13.68 -0.78
N GLY A 65 8.83 12.86 0.12
CA GLY A 65 8.09 12.31 1.26
C GLY A 65 8.25 13.23 2.45
N GLN A 66 7.48 12.99 3.50
CA GLN A 66 7.52 13.84 4.69
C GLN A 66 8.41 13.29 5.81
N GLY A 67 8.92 12.06 5.69
CA GLY A 67 9.77 11.43 6.70
C GLY A 67 9.04 11.09 8.01
N VAL A 68 7.71 11.17 8.03
CA VAL A 68 6.85 10.79 9.14
C VAL A 68 5.67 9.98 8.60
N ASP A 69 5.15 9.06 9.42
CA ASP A 69 3.99 8.26 9.07
C ASP A 69 2.71 9.11 9.10
N PHE A 70 1.87 8.93 8.11
CA PHE A 70 0.61 9.65 7.92
C PHE A 70 -0.58 8.97 8.55
N ASP A 71 -0.40 7.74 9.04
CA ASP A 71 -1.53 6.93 9.46
C ASP A 71 -2.46 6.71 8.22
N THR A 72 -1.92 6.14 7.13
CA THR A 72 -2.71 5.72 5.95
C THR A 72 -2.29 4.39 5.33
N GLN A 73 -3.22 3.73 4.64
CA GLN A 73 -2.97 2.58 3.76
C GLN A 73 -3.07 2.98 2.28
N GLY A 74 -2.11 2.53 1.47
CA GLY A 74 -2.17 2.64 0.01
C GLY A 74 -1.29 3.74 -0.59
N GLY A 75 -0.18 4.11 0.07
CA GLY A 75 0.79 5.08 -0.47
C GLY A 75 1.54 4.58 -1.72
N LEU A 76 1.51 3.28 -1.99
CA LEU A 76 2.13 2.65 -3.15
C LEU A 76 1.18 1.60 -3.75
N GLN A 77 0.77 1.77 -5.00
CA GLN A 77 -0.25 0.93 -5.63
C GLN A 77 0.20 0.42 -7.01
N LEU A 78 0.07 -0.88 -7.26
CA LEU A 78 0.24 -1.48 -8.60
C LEU A 78 -1.05 -1.42 -9.41
N SER A 79 -0.92 -1.27 -10.73
CA SER A 79 -2.01 -1.60 -11.66
C SER A 79 -2.31 -3.10 -11.61
N ALA A 80 -3.56 -3.48 -11.90
CA ALA A 80 -4.00 -4.88 -11.83
C ALA A 80 -3.25 -5.84 -12.79
N ASP A 81 -2.63 -5.30 -13.85
CA ASP A 81 -1.77 -6.04 -14.79
C ASP A 81 -0.27 -5.96 -14.43
N HIS A 82 0.05 -5.33 -13.30
CA HIS A 82 1.40 -5.10 -12.76
C HIS A 82 2.34 -4.35 -13.71
N ARG A 83 1.81 -3.64 -14.71
CA ARG A 83 2.62 -2.87 -15.68
C ARG A 83 2.98 -1.48 -15.19
N PHE A 84 2.25 -0.96 -14.21
CA PHE A 84 2.45 0.38 -13.68
C PHE A 84 2.41 0.41 -12.16
N LEU A 85 3.22 1.28 -11.57
CA LEU A 85 3.31 1.51 -10.14
C LEU A 85 3.11 3.00 -9.86
N TYR A 86 2.23 3.31 -8.91
CA TYR A 86 1.85 4.67 -8.53
C TYR A 86 2.32 4.94 -7.10
N ALA A 87 3.19 5.94 -6.93
CA ALA A 87 3.78 6.32 -5.64
C ALA A 87 3.36 7.74 -5.26
N VAL A 88 2.80 7.91 -4.06
CA VAL A 88 2.46 9.24 -3.54
C VAL A 88 3.71 9.97 -3.03
N ASN A 89 3.74 11.29 -3.18
CA ASN A 89 4.79 12.17 -2.70
C ASN A 89 4.15 13.33 -1.92
N PRO A 90 3.90 13.12 -0.62
CA PRO A 90 3.07 14.00 0.19
C PRO A 90 3.69 15.36 0.51
N ALA A 91 5.01 15.52 0.42
CA ALA A 91 5.66 16.80 0.76
C ALA A 91 5.74 17.79 -0.42
N ASN A 92 5.47 17.31 -1.64
CA ASN A 92 5.42 18.17 -2.83
C ASN A 92 4.16 17.95 -3.66
N ASP A 93 3.10 17.41 -3.05
CA ASP A 93 1.74 17.34 -3.62
C ASP A 93 1.60 16.52 -4.90
N HIS A 94 2.47 15.53 -5.11
CA HIS A 94 2.57 14.81 -6.39
C HIS A 94 2.35 13.31 -6.27
N VAL A 95 1.89 12.69 -7.36
CA VAL A 95 2.01 11.25 -7.60
C VAL A 95 3.02 11.01 -8.70
N THR A 96 3.91 10.03 -8.49
CA THR A 96 4.82 9.52 -9.50
C THR A 96 4.30 8.22 -10.10
N VAL A 97 4.36 8.11 -11.43
CA VAL A 97 4.04 6.87 -12.15
C VAL A 97 5.32 6.24 -12.69
N PHE A 98 5.48 4.95 -12.47
CA PHE A 98 6.53 4.12 -13.05
C PHE A 98 5.94 3.07 -13.98
N GLU A 99 6.63 2.81 -15.10
CA GLU A 99 6.50 1.57 -15.86
C GLU A 99 7.28 0.47 -15.12
N VAL A 100 6.68 -0.71 -15.03
CA VAL A 100 7.20 -1.87 -14.29
C VAL A 100 7.64 -2.96 -15.28
N ASN A 101 8.87 -3.43 -15.13
CA ASN A 101 9.41 -4.59 -15.87
C ASN A 101 10.14 -5.52 -14.90
N GLY A 102 9.41 -6.51 -14.37
CA GLY A 102 9.89 -7.29 -13.23
C GLY A 102 10.10 -6.38 -12.02
N SER A 103 11.25 -6.48 -11.38
CA SER A 103 11.63 -5.57 -10.29
C SER A 103 12.36 -4.30 -10.78
N ASN A 104 12.37 -4.03 -12.09
CA ASN A 104 12.90 -2.78 -12.64
C ASN A 104 11.78 -1.75 -12.82
N LEU A 105 12.06 -0.51 -12.43
CA LEU A 105 11.13 0.61 -12.58
C LEU A 105 11.72 1.68 -13.51
N LYS A 106 10.86 2.25 -14.36
CA LYS A 106 11.18 3.43 -15.16
C LYS A 106 10.16 4.51 -14.85
N ARG A 107 10.60 5.63 -14.29
CA ARG A 107 9.72 6.78 -14.05
C ARG A 107 9.22 7.34 -15.37
N ILE A 108 7.90 7.49 -15.53
CA ILE A 108 7.26 7.98 -16.75
C ILE A 108 6.43 9.25 -16.52
N GLN A 109 6.05 9.55 -15.27
CA GLN A 109 5.29 10.76 -14.94
C GLN A 109 5.54 11.19 -13.49
N SER A 110 5.46 12.50 -13.25
CA SER A 110 5.24 13.10 -11.94
C SER A 110 4.19 14.20 -12.14
N ILE A 111 3.11 14.18 -11.35
CA ILE A 111 1.96 15.06 -11.57
C ILE A 111 1.33 15.46 -10.24
N TYR A 112 0.86 16.71 -10.15
CA TYR A 112 0.10 17.21 -9.01
C TYR A 112 -1.14 16.35 -8.74
N ALA A 113 -1.39 16.07 -7.47
CA ALA A 113 -2.39 15.09 -7.03
C ALA A 113 -3.17 15.50 -5.77
N GLY A 114 -3.33 16.81 -5.56
CA GLY A 114 -3.95 17.35 -4.36
C GLY A 114 -2.93 17.72 -3.29
N ASP A 115 -3.37 18.47 -2.28
CA ASP A 115 -2.55 18.91 -1.14
C ASP A 115 -2.22 17.71 -0.25
N GLN A 116 -0.94 17.34 -0.17
CA GLN A 116 -0.45 16.23 0.63
C GLN A 116 -1.14 14.87 0.28
N PRO A 117 -0.83 14.26 -0.87
CA PRO A 117 -1.39 12.96 -1.27
C PRO A 117 -0.88 11.83 -0.37
N LEU A 118 -1.80 11.06 0.22
CA LEU A 118 -1.51 10.05 1.25
C LEU A 118 -1.76 8.61 0.79
N SER A 119 -2.69 8.39 -0.13
CA SER A 119 -2.94 7.09 -0.75
C SER A 119 -3.56 7.23 -2.13
N ILE A 120 -3.47 6.19 -2.97
CA ILE A 120 -4.08 6.17 -4.29
C ILE A 120 -4.80 4.84 -4.54
N SER A 121 -6.06 4.91 -4.97
CA SER A 121 -6.84 3.75 -5.41
C SER A 121 -7.09 3.81 -6.90
N LEU A 122 -6.93 2.67 -7.58
CA LEU A 122 -7.21 2.49 -9.00
C LEU A 122 -8.53 1.76 -9.19
N SER A 123 -9.28 2.11 -10.23
CA SER A 123 -10.50 1.42 -10.62
C SER A 123 -10.27 0.50 -11.82
N SER A 124 -11.15 -0.50 -11.97
CA SER A 124 -11.18 -1.39 -13.14
C SER A 124 -11.61 -0.67 -14.43
N ASN A 125 -12.35 0.43 -14.32
CA ASN A 125 -12.89 1.22 -15.43
C ASN A 125 -11.97 2.37 -15.89
N GLY A 126 -10.73 2.46 -15.38
CA GLY A 126 -9.71 3.38 -15.90
C GLY A 126 -9.69 4.76 -15.24
N TYR A 127 -9.98 4.81 -13.95
CA TYR A 127 -9.89 6.00 -13.11
C TYR A 127 -9.01 5.73 -11.88
N ALA A 128 -8.52 6.80 -11.27
CA ALA A 128 -7.80 6.76 -10.02
C ALA A 128 -8.29 7.88 -9.12
N TYR A 129 -8.32 7.65 -7.83
CA TYR A 129 -8.54 8.71 -6.84
C TYR A 129 -7.46 8.63 -5.78
N VAL A 130 -6.94 9.80 -5.45
CA VAL A 130 -5.95 10.02 -4.42
C VAL A 130 -6.67 10.55 -3.19
N LEU A 131 -6.44 9.94 -2.04
CA LEU A 131 -6.77 10.54 -0.76
C LEU A 131 -5.69 11.59 -0.50
N ASP A 132 -6.11 12.84 -0.37
CA ASP A 132 -5.24 13.95 -0.05
C ASP A 132 -5.69 14.58 1.28
N GLY A 133 -4.78 15.25 1.96
CA GLY A 133 -5.17 16.01 3.13
C GLY A 133 -4.04 16.44 4.05
N SER A 134 -4.23 17.63 4.59
CA SER A 134 -3.43 18.26 5.62
C SER A 134 -4.26 18.42 6.90
N VAL A 135 -3.67 18.99 7.95
CA VAL A 135 -4.39 19.32 9.20
C VAL A 135 -5.57 20.27 9.01
N ALA A 136 -5.67 20.93 7.85
CA ALA A 136 -6.71 21.92 7.54
C ALA A 136 -7.83 21.40 6.63
N SER A 137 -7.59 20.33 5.86
CA SER A 137 -8.56 19.78 4.92
C SER A 137 -8.20 18.36 4.51
N THR A 138 -9.20 17.49 4.35
CA THR A 138 -9.06 16.13 3.84
C THR A 138 -10.05 15.89 2.71
N GLY A 139 -9.65 15.15 1.69
CA GLY A 139 -10.49 14.97 0.52
C GLY A 139 -9.97 13.96 -0.49
N ILE A 140 -10.54 13.99 -1.68
CA ILE A 140 -10.15 13.12 -2.79
C ILE A 140 -9.86 13.93 -4.06
N PHE A 141 -8.80 13.56 -4.76
CA PHE A 141 -8.40 14.14 -6.04
C PHE A 141 -8.41 13.07 -7.15
N GLY A 142 -9.13 13.33 -8.24
CA GLY A 142 -9.45 12.34 -9.27
C GLY A 142 -8.60 12.45 -10.53
N PHE A 143 -8.31 11.29 -11.13
CA PHE A 143 -7.65 11.15 -12.42
C PHE A 143 -8.37 10.16 -13.35
N LYS A 144 -8.25 10.40 -14.64
CA LYS A 144 -8.36 9.37 -15.67
C LYS A 144 -7.01 8.65 -15.82
N VAL A 145 -7.05 7.34 -15.92
CA VAL A 145 -5.88 6.47 -16.12
C VAL A 145 -5.87 5.99 -17.57
N ASN A 146 -4.81 6.31 -18.30
CA ASN A 146 -4.56 5.68 -19.58
C ASN A 146 -3.98 4.28 -19.36
N ARG A 147 -4.83 3.25 -19.44
CA ARG A 147 -4.43 1.85 -19.20
C ARG A 147 -3.35 1.31 -20.16
N ALA A 148 -3.14 1.96 -21.31
CA ALA A 148 -2.11 1.52 -22.25
C ALA A 148 -0.70 1.90 -21.79
N ASN A 149 -0.54 3.09 -21.18
CA ASN A 149 0.74 3.68 -20.82
C ASN A 149 0.87 4.13 -19.36
N GLY A 150 -0.14 3.88 -18.53
CA GLY A 150 -0.17 4.17 -17.10
C GLY A 150 -0.42 5.63 -16.73
N LEU A 151 -0.37 6.57 -17.68
CA LEU A 151 -0.38 8.00 -17.40
C LEU A 151 -1.71 8.46 -16.78
N LEU A 152 -1.60 9.36 -15.80
CA LEU A 152 -2.70 10.04 -15.14
C LEU A 152 -3.02 11.37 -15.84
N SER A 153 -4.30 11.70 -15.95
CA SER A 153 -4.79 13.02 -16.37
C SER A 153 -5.87 13.48 -15.40
N PRO A 154 -5.74 14.67 -14.76
CA PRO A 154 -6.71 15.13 -13.77
C PRO A 154 -8.12 15.18 -14.35
N ILE A 155 -9.10 14.75 -13.56
CA ILE A 155 -10.54 14.92 -13.84
C ILE A 155 -11.22 15.84 -12.81
N THR A 156 -10.55 16.13 -11.70
CA THR A 156 -10.93 17.16 -10.74
C THR A 156 -9.97 18.33 -10.83
N ASN A 157 -10.49 19.55 -10.69
CA ASN A 157 -9.65 20.76 -10.65
C ASN A 157 -9.20 21.12 -9.23
N SER A 158 -9.85 20.54 -8.22
CA SER A 158 -9.58 20.74 -6.81
C SER A 158 -9.93 19.48 -6.03
N THR A 159 -9.42 19.38 -4.82
CA THR A 159 -9.82 18.39 -3.82
C THR A 159 -11.33 18.43 -3.57
N ILE A 160 -11.97 17.26 -3.59
CA ILE A 160 -13.35 17.07 -3.17
C ILE A 160 -13.34 16.69 -1.69
N ALA A 161 -13.96 17.51 -0.83
CA ALA A 161 -13.89 17.32 0.61
C ALA A 161 -14.59 16.03 1.09
N THR A 162 -14.02 15.41 2.14
CA THR A 162 -14.69 14.37 2.95
C THR A 162 -15.77 14.98 3.85
N SER A 163 -16.48 14.13 4.60
CA SER A 163 -17.48 14.60 5.58
C SER A 163 -16.84 15.39 6.74
N ASN A 164 -17.68 16.13 7.45
CA ASN A 164 -17.32 16.85 8.66
C ASN A 164 -17.80 16.09 9.91
N PRO A 165 -17.08 16.17 11.05
CA PRO A 165 -15.81 16.90 11.23
C PRO A 165 -14.65 16.26 10.45
N ILE A 166 -13.63 17.06 10.12
CA ILE A 166 -12.39 16.57 9.49
C ILE A 166 -11.84 15.42 10.34
N GLY A 167 -11.82 14.23 9.74
CA GLY A 167 -11.29 13.03 10.36
C GLY A 167 -9.78 12.89 10.17
N VAL A 168 -9.21 11.82 10.72
CA VAL A 168 -7.92 11.28 10.25
C VAL A 168 -8.27 10.21 9.23
N PRO A 169 -8.17 10.48 7.91
CA PRO A 169 -8.63 9.53 6.91
C PRO A 169 -7.61 8.40 6.79
N GLY A 170 -8.07 7.15 6.83
CA GLY A 170 -7.16 5.99 6.81
C GLY A 170 -6.86 5.46 5.41
N THR A 171 -7.81 5.56 4.49
CA THR A 171 -7.61 5.13 3.09
C THR A 171 -8.71 5.67 2.17
N VAL A 172 -8.45 5.64 0.86
CA VAL A 172 -9.49 5.67 -0.18
C VAL A 172 -9.51 4.31 -0.89
N ALA A 173 -10.68 3.75 -1.14
CA ALA A 173 -10.79 2.50 -1.89
C ALA A 173 -11.92 2.53 -2.93
N PHE A 174 -11.58 2.12 -4.15
CA PHE A 174 -12.55 1.88 -5.21
C PHE A 174 -13.30 0.57 -4.98
N SER A 175 -14.61 0.64 -5.12
CA SER A 175 -15.44 -0.56 -5.32
C SER A 175 -15.03 -1.33 -6.58
N PRO A 176 -15.21 -2.65 -6.64
CA PRO A 176 -14.78 -3.47 -7.78
C PRO A 176 -15.38 -3.08 -9.12
N ASP A 177 -16.63 -2.57 -9.11
CA ASP A 177 -17.33 -2.08 -10.30
C ASP A 177 -16.88 -0.68 -10.74
N GLY A 178 -16.08 0.01 -9.91
CA GLY A 178 -15.56 1.34 -10.17
C GLY A 178 -16.61 2.46 -10.09
N HIS A 179 -17.76 2.21 -9.46
CA HIS A 179 -18.88 3.16 -9.37
C HIS A 179 -19.09 3.76 -7.98
N SER A 180 -18.33 3.30 -6.99
CA SER A 180 -18.26 3.90 -5.65
C SER A 180 -16.82 4.02 -5.17
N LEU A 181 -16.56 5.07 -4.41
CA LEU A 181 -15.35 5.23 -3.59
C LEU A 181 -15.76 5.24 -2.13
N ILE A 182 -14.95 4.62 -1.27
CA ILE A 182 -15.07 4.78 0.17
C ILE A 182 -13.86 5.52 0.72
N VAL A 183 -14.08 6.29 1.78
CA VAL A 183 -13.02 6.87 2.61
C VAL A 183 -13.31 6.56 4.07
N THR A 184 -12.36 5.96 4.78
CA THR A 184 -12.48 5.67 6.21
C THR A 184 -12.02 6.87 7.03
N ASN A 185 -12.81 7.29 8.01
CA ASN A 185 -12.46 8.40 8.92
C ASN A 185 -12.24 7.87 10.34
N LYS A 186 -10.96 7.73 10.73
CA LYS A 186 -10.55 7.17 12.03
C LYS A 186 -11.07 8.01 13.19
N ILE A 187 -11.00 9.33 13.05
CA ILE A 187 -11.65 10.31 13.94
C ILE A 187 -13.03 10.63 13.39
N GLY A 188 -14.06 10.47 14.21
CA GLY A 188 -15.47 10.54 13.79
C GLY A 188 -16.12 9.16 13.66
N SER A 189 -15.33 8.10 13.50
CA SER A 189 -15.81 6.70 13.43
C SER A 189 -16.79 6.49 12.26
N THR A 190 -16.51 7.10 11.11
CA THR A 190 -17.37 7.04 9.92
C THR A 190 -16.67 6.45 8.70
N ILE A 191 -17.48 6.06 7.73
CA ILE A 191 -17.07 5.69 6.38
C ILE A 191 -17.87 6.55 5.41
N ASP A 192 -17.17 7.40 4.66
CA ASP A 192 -17.77 8.19 3.59
C ASP A 192 -17.88 7.36 2.32
N ILE A 193 -18.98 7.54 1.59
CA ILE A 193 -19.24 6.85 0.33
C ILE A 193 -19.53 7.90 -0.73
N PHE A 194 -18.75 7.91 -1.79
CA PHE A 194 -18.95 8.76 -2.97
C PHE A 194 -19.45 7.90 -4.13
N THR A 195 -20.38 8.42 -4.92
CA THR A 195 -20.73 7.82 -6.22
C THR A 195 -19.72 8.25 -7.27
N VAL A 196 -19.44 7.37 -8.24
CA VAL A 196 -18.56 7.66 -9.38
C VAL A 196 -19.32 7.41 -10.68
N GLY A 197 -19.51 8.48 -11.45
CA GLY A 197 -20.22 8.45 -12.73
C GLY A 197 -19.45 7.69 -13.81
N SER A 198 -20.12 7.42 -14.94
CA SER A 198 -19.52 6.72 -16.09
C SER A 198 -18.36 7.48 -16.75
N THR A 199 -18.26 8.78 -16.51
CA THR A 199 -17.14 9.63 -16.95
C THR A 199 -16.01 9.73 -15.93
N GLY A 200 -16.15 9.06 -14.77
CA GLY A 200 -15.15 8.99 -13.71
C GLY A 200 -15.29 10.06 -12.63
N HIS A 201 -16.18 11.03 -12.79
CA HIS A 201 -16.37 12.06 -11.77
C HIS A 201 -17.07 11.50 -10.54
N ALA A 202 -16.44 11.65 -9.38
CA ALA A 202 -17.03 11.45 -8.07
C ALA A 202 -18.07 12.56 -7.76
N SER A 203 -19.02 12.26 -6.86
CA SER A 203 -19.90 13.26 -6.27
C SER A 203 -19.10 14.36 -5.56
N LEU A 204 -19.58 15.61 -5.58
CA LEU A 204 -18.86 16.78 -5.02
C LEU A 204 -18.81 16.82 -3.48
N ALA A 205 -19.43 15.84 -2.83
CA ALA A 205 -19.40 15.56 -1.41
C ALA A 205 -19.73 14.06 -1.22
N PRO A 206 -19.49 13.47 -0.04
CA PRO A 206 -19.98 12.13 0.24
C PRO A 206 -21.48 12.02 -0.08
N PHE A 207 -21.86 11.03 -0.88
CA PHE A 207 -23.26 10.71 -1.13
C PHE A 207 -23.97 10.32 0.16
N THR A 208 -23.29 9.52 0.98
CA THR A 208 -23.67 9.27 2.36
C THR A 208 -22.42 9.05 3.22
N SER A 209 -22.57 9.23 4.53
CA SER A 209 -21.56 8.89 5.52
C SER A 209 -22.23 8.02 6.57
N VAL A 210 -21.66 6.85 6.83
CA VAL A 210 -22.23 5.86 7.75
C VAL A 210 -21.31 5.66 8.94
N SER A 211 -21.88 5.34 10.10
CA SER A 211 -21.09 4.91 11.24
C SER A 211 -20.37 3.60 10.93
N SER A 212 -19.10 3.51 11.30
CA SER A 212 -18.36 2.26 11.26
C SER A 212 -18.88 1.29 12.32
N SER A 213 -18.72 0.00 12.07
CA SER A 213 -19.03 -1.10 12.99
C SER A 213 -18.06 -1.16 14.17
N GLY A 214 -16.88 -0.55 14.05
CA GLY A 214 -15.96 -0.30 15.16
C GLY A 214 -15.67 1.18 15.36
N LEU A 215 -14.81 1.47 16.34
CA LEU A 215 -14.60 2.83 16.83
C LEU A 215 -13.58 3.63 16.01
N ARG A 216 -12.68 2.97 15.28
CA ARG A 216 -11.54 3.62 14.61
C ARG A 216 -11.30 2.92 13.26
N PRO A 217 -12.21 3.07 12.28
CA PRO A 217 -12.00 2.52 10.95
C PRO A 217 -10.75 3.14 10.35
N PHE A 218 -9.89 2.34 9.75
CA PHE A 218 -8.58 2.81 9.30
C PHE A 218 -8.21 2.27 7.93
N GLY A 219 -7.49 1.14 7.85
CA GLY A 219 -7.15 0.51 6.58
C GLY A 219 -8.38 -0.20 6.03
N ALA A 220 -8.60 -0.14 4.73
CA ALA A 220 -9.71 -0.85 4.09
C ALA A 220 -9.35 -1.36 2.70
N VAL A 221 -9.96 -2.48 2.32
CA VAL A 221 -9.79 -3.07 0.99
C VAL A 221 -11.09 -3.71 0.53
N PHE A 222 -11.41 -3.55 -0.75
CA PHE A 222 -12.50 -4.30 -1.39
C PHE A 222 -12.01 -5.66 -1.87
N GLY A 223 -12.78 -6.69 -1.55
CA GLY A 223 -12.74 -7.96 -2.27
C GLY A 223 -13.49 -7.89 -3.60
N ARG A 224 -13.24 -8.86 -4.49
CA ARG A 224 -13.96 -9.09 -5.75
C ARG A 224 -15.47 -9.25 -5.57
N SER A 225 -15.94 -9.71 -4.42
CA SER A 225 -17.37 -9.95 -4.14
C SER A 225 -18.13 -8.71 -3.66
N ASN A 226 -17.64 -7.48 -3.90
CA ASN A 226 -18.19 -6.23 -3.34
C ASN A 226 -18.25 -6.21 -1.80
N ASN A 227 -17.40 -7.01 -1.15
CA ASN A 227 -17.26 -6.98 0.30
C ASN A 227 -16.11 -6.02 0.65
N LEU A 228 -16.37 -5.10 1.57
CA LEU A 228 -15.35 -4.20 2.12
C LEU A 228 -14.87 -4.76 3.45
N TYR A 229 -13.56 -4.82 3.63
CA TYR A 229 -12.91 -5.28 4.85
C TYR A 229 -12.20 -4.07 5.46
N VAL A 230 -12.57 -3.69 6.68
CA VAL A 230 -12.09 -2.48 7.35
C VAL A 230 -11.41 -2.85 8.66
N VAL A 231 -10.14 -2.49 8.80
CA VAL A 231 -9.46 -2.59 10.08
C VAL A 231 -10.06 -1.58 11.04
N GLU A 232 -10.49 -2.10 12.18
CA GLU A 232 -10.85 -1.30 13.33
C GLU A 232 -9.60 -1.19 14.19
N SER A 233 -8.96 -0.03 14.19
CA SER A 233 -7.62 0.15 14.75
C SER A 233 -7.55 -0.12 16.25
N GLY A 234 -8.68 0.02 16.95
CA GLY A 234 -8.72 -0.12 18.39
C GLY A 234 -8.00 1.03 19.12
N LEU A 235 -8.02 0.96 20.44
CA LEU A 235 -7.34 1.89 21.33
C LEU A 235 -6.28 1.13 22.15
N PRO A 236 -5.06 1.69 22.31
CA PRO A 236 -3.98 1.06 23.07
C PRO A 236 -4.41 0.47 24.41
N ALA A 237 -5.19 1.23 25.18
CA ALA A 237 -5.65 0.83 26.51
C ALA A 237 -6.70 -0.29 26.51
N LEU A 238 -7.32 -0.61 25.37
CA LEU A 238 -8.47 -1.51 25.30
C LEU A 238 -8.18 -2.84 24.60
N GLY A 239 -7.07 -2.98 23.86
CA GLY A 239 -6.75 -4.20 23.12
C GLY A 239 -7.90 -4.67 22.23
N ASN A 240 -8.60 -3.72 21.60
CA ASN A 240 -9.86 -3.95 20.89
C ASN A 240 -9.74 -3.69 19.38
N ALA A 241 -8.53 -3.81 18.81
CA ALA A 241 -8.41 -3.87 17.36
C ALA A 241 -9.19 -5.07 16.82
N GLY A 242 -9.54 -5.00 15.54
CA GLY A 242 -10.30 -6.04 14.89
C GLY A 242 -10.54 -5.78 13.41
N LEU A 243 -11.36 -6.62 12.81
CA LEU A 243 -11.78 -6.50 11.42
C LEU A 243 -13.30 -6.42 11.36
N SER A 244 -13.84 -5.40 10.71
CA SER A 244 -15.25 -5.32 10.35
C SER A 244 -15.42 -5.56 8.85
N THR A 245 -16.57 -6.11 8.48
CA THR A 245 -16.88 -6.46 7.09
C THR A 245 -18.23 -5.89 6.70
N TYR A 246 -18.33 -5.45 5.45
CA TYR A 246 -19.52 -4.82 4.90
C TYR A 246 -19.80 -5.33 3.50
N LYS A 247 -21.06 -5.35 3.12
CA LYS A 247 -21.51 -5.54 1.75
C LYS A 247 -21.81 -4.17 1.13
N LEU A 248 -21.18 -3.87 0.00
CA LEU A 248 -21.59 -2.75 -0.82
C LEU A 248 -22.71 -3.18 -1.76
N HIS A 249 -23.88 -2.57 -1.60
CA HIS A 249 -24.96 -2.59 -2.56
C HIS A 249 -24.81 -1.38 -3.47
N GLY A 250 -24.35 -1.60 -4.70
CA GLY A 250 -24.11 -0.53 -5.68
C GLY A 250 -25.38 0.07 -6.28
N GLY A 251 -25.21 0.95 -7.27
CA GLY A 251 -26.28 1.64 -7.98
C GLY A 251 -26.21 3.16 -7.82
N GLN A 252 -27.30 3.85 -8.16
CA GLN A 252 -27.37 5.32 -8.06
C GLN A 252 -27.36 5.83 -6.62
N ALA A 253 -27.80 4.98 -5.68
CA ALA A 253 -27.80 5.26 -4.25
C ALA A 253 -27.09 4.10 -3.53
N PRO A 254 -25.74 4.09 -3.52
CA PRO A 254 -24.98 3.01 -2.91
C PRO A 254 -25.24 2.93 -1.41
N VAL A 255 -25.34 1.72 -0.88
CA VAL A 255 -25.53 1.44 0.55
C VAL A 255 -24.46 0.48 1.01
N LEU A 256 -23.81 0.81 2.12
CA LEU A 256 -22.84 -0.05 2.77
C LEU A 256 -23.51 -0.73 3.97
N GLU A 257 -23.81 -2.02 3.82
CA GLU A 257 -24.46 -2.84 4.86
C GLU A 257 -23.40 -3.55 5.70
N PRO A 258 -23.35 -3.36 7.03
CA PRO A 258 -22.44 -4.10 7.89
C PRO A 258 -22.84 -5.58 7.97
N LEU A 259 -21.90 -6.48 7.64
CA LEU A 259 -22.05 -7.94 7.73
C LEU A 259 -21.57 -8.47 9.08
N THR A 260 -20.57 -7.83 9.67
CA THR A 260 -20.07 -8.14 11.00
C THR A 260 -19.99 -6.87 11.84
N LYS A 261 -19.95 -7.04 13.17
CA LYS A 261 -19.36 -6.03 14.04
C LYS A 261 -17.83 -6.01 13.84
N SER A 262 -17.11 -5.27 14.69
CA SER A 262 -15.67 -5.45 14.83
C SER A 262 -15.35 -6.82 15.45
N GLU A 263 -14.85 -7.74 14.64
CA GLU A 263 -14.33 -9.04 15.08
C GLU A 263 -12.95 -8.82 15.71
N LYS A 264 -12.88 -8.85 17.05
CA LYS A 264 -11.68 -8.43 17.79
C LYS A 264 -10.56 -9.46 17.71
N ASN A 265 -9.33 -8.99 17.53
CA ASN A 265 -8.11 -9.82 17.50
C ASN A 265 -7.25 -9.72 18.77
N GLN A 266 -7.73 -9.02 19.80
CA GLN A 266 -7.01 -8.80 21.07
C GLN A 266 -5.69 -8.03 20.89
N GLN A 267 -5.53 -7.34 19.75
CA GLN A 267 -4.41 -6.43 19.47
C GLN A 267 -4.85 -4.97 19.63
N THR A 268 -3.94 -4.05 19.35
CA THR A 268 -4.22 -2.61 19.26
C THR A 268 -3.44 -1.99 18.11
N ASP A 269 -3.87 -0.81 17.67
CA ASP A 269 -3.24 -0.04 16.60
C ASP A 269 -3.14 -0.87 15.32
N GLY A 270 -4.25 -1.57 15.04
CA GLY A 270 -4.46 -2.26 13.77
C GLY A 270 -4.53 -1.23 12.66
N CYS A 271 -3.66 -1.36 11.66
CA CYS A 271 -3.50 -0.28 10.70
C CYS A 271 -3.51 -0.74 9.22
N TRP A 272 -3.16 -1.98 8.90
CA TRP A 272 -3.17 -2.42 7.49
C TRP A 272 -3.91 -3.71 7.30
N VAL A 273 -4.61 -3.86 6.16
CA VAL A 273 -5.38 -5.06 5.78
C VAL A 273 -5.14 -5.46 4.34
N VAL A 274 -5.00 -6.77 4.15
CA VAL A 274 -5.09 -7.43 2.85
C VAL A 274 -6.05 -8.61 2.91
N VAL A 275 -6.63 -8.95 1.76
CA VAL A 275 -7.50 -10.11 1.57
C VAL A 275 -6.96 -10.94 0.42
N THR A 276 -6.92 -12.27 0.58
CA THR A 276 -6.39 -13.15 -0.45
C THR A 276 -7.20 -13.06 -1.74
N PRO A 277 -6.59 -13.25 -2.93
CA PRO A 277 -7.30 -13.14 -4.22
C PRO A 277 -8.51 -14.08 -4.36
N ASP A 278 -8.52 -15.19 -3.64
CA ASP A 278 -9.60 -16.17 -3.57
C ASP A 278 -10.62 -15.90 -2.45
N GLU A 279 -10.43 -14.79 -1.71
CA GLU A 279 -11.27 -14.33 -0.59
C GLU A 279 -11.52 -15.37 0.50
N LYS A 280 -10.51 -16.20 0.80
CA LYS A 280 -10.60 -17.14 1.93
C LYS A 280 -10.00 -16.60 3.21
N TYR A 281 -9.02 -15.71 3.12
CA TYR A 281 -8.31 -15.20 4.28
C TYR A 281 -8.13 -13.69 4.21
N ALA A 282 -8.16 -13.06 5.39
CA ALA A 282 -7.76 -11.67 5.58
C ALA A 282 -6.67 -11.59 6.64
N TYR A 283 -5.75 -10.63 6.50
CA TYR A 283 -4.65 -10.41 7.42
C TYR A 283 -4.59 -8.95 7.81
N THR A 284 -4.33 -8.69 9.10
CA THR A 284 -4.21 -7.33 9.62
C THR A 284 -2.90 -7.14 10.39
N ALA A 285 -2.17 -6.05 10.14
CA ALA A 285 -0.97 -5.68 10.89
C ALA A 285 -1.31 -4.72 12.03
N SER A 286 -0.72 -4.96 13.21
CA SER A 286 -0.89 -4.16 14.43
C SER A 286 0.43 -3.52 14.82
N PHE A 287 0.51 -2.20 14.69
CA PHE A 287 1.74 -1.42 14.76
C PHE A 287 2.43 -1.54 16.14
N ILE A 288 1.69 -1.32 17.22
CA ILE A 288 2.25 -1.30 18.58
C ILE A 288 2.59 -2.71 19.07
N THR A 289 1.74 -3.69 18.80
CA THR A 289 1.92 -5.06 19.33
C THR A 289 2.85 -5.92 18.48
N SER A 290 3.36 -5.40 17.35
CA SER A 290 4.28 -6.12 16.46
C SER A 290 3.71 -7.48 16.00
N ALA A 291 2.42 -7.49 15.67
CA ALA A 291 1.66 -8.70 15.37
C ALA A 291 0.89 -8.61 14.04
N ILE A 292 0.76 -9.76 13.37
CA ILE A 292 -0.18 -9.97 12.28
C ILE A 292 -1.28 -10.91 12.77
N SER A 293 -2.53 -10.50 12.62
CA SER A 293 -3.71 -11.34 12.87
C SER A 293 -4.20 -11.98 11.58
N SER A 294 -4.76 -13.18 11.67
CA SER A 294 -5.40 -13.88 10.55
C SER A 294 -6.89 -14.14 10.81
N TYR A 295 -7.68 -14.01 9.74
CA TYR A 295 -9.12 -14.23 9.75
C TYR A 295 -9.50 -15.15 8.60
N SER A 296 -10.47 -16.04 8.84
CA SER A 296 -11.15 -16.78 7.78
C SER A 296 -12.27 -15.93 7.23
N VAL A 297 -12.45 -15.94 5.91
CA VAL A 297 -13.51 -15.22 5.21
C VAL A 297 -14.49 -16.24 4.63
N ALA A 298 -15.75 -16.14 5.06
CA ALA A 298 -16.81 -16.98 4.53
C ALA A 298 -17.31 -16.46 3.18
N LYS A 299 -18.02 -17.31 2.42
CA LYS A 299 -18.56 -16.96 1.08
C LYS A 299 -19.47 -15.73 1.08
N ASN A 300 -20.12 -15.43 2.19
CA ASN A 300 -20.97 -14.25 2.34
C ASN A 300 -20.16 -12.97 2.66
N GLY A 301 -18.83 -13.05 2.80
CA GLY A 301 -17.94 -11.95 3.14
C GLY A 301 -17.65 -11.78 4.63
N THR A 302 -18.32 -12.53 5.51
CA THR A 302 -18.09 -12.40 6.96
C THR A 302 -16.70 -12.92 7.33
N ALA A 303 -15.95 -12.11 8.08
CA ALA A 303 -14.66 -12.49 8.63
C ALA A 303 -14.81 -13.01 10.07
N THR A 304 -14.05 -14.06 10.40
CA THR A 304 -13.97 -14.63 11.75
C THR A 304 -12.50 -14.81 12.12
N LEU A 305 -12.13 -14.45 13.34
CA LEU A 305 -10.74 -14.56 13.78
C LEU A 305 -10.30 -16.03 13.76
N ILE A 306 -9.15 -16.30 13.12
CA ILE A 306 -8.43 -17.56 13.27
C ILE A 306 -7.46 -17.42 14.44
N LYS A 307 -6.61 -16.39 14.39
CA LYS A 307 -5.59 -16.13 15.41
C LYS A 307 -5.18 -14.65 15.45
N GLY A 308 -5.19 -14.04 16.65
CA GLY A 308 -4.81 -12.64 16.84
C GLY A 308 -3.32 -12.36 16.66
N ASP A 309 -2.49 -13.34 16.98
CA ASP A 309 -1.02 -13.37 16.88
C ASP A 309 -0.57 -14.47 15.91
N ALA A 310 -1.15 -14.47 14.70
CA ALA A 310 -0.83 -15.43 13.64
C ALA A 310 0.66 -15.38 13.26
N ALA A 311 1.26 -14.19 13.32
CA ALA A 311 2.71 -14.00 13.29
C ALA A 311 3.13 -12.85 14.21
N LEU A 312 4.37 -12.94 14.71
CA LEU A 312 5.03 -11.88 15.46
C LEU A 312 6.24 -11.39 14.66
N THR A 313 6.37 -10.08 14.49
CA THR A 313 7.44 -9.46 13.71
C THR A 313 8.65 -9.07 14.57
N GLY A 314 8.51 -9.19 15.88
CA GLY A 314 9.54 -8.89 16.88
C GLY A 314 9.40 -7.49 17.46
N ASP A 315 9.88 -7.31 18.69
CA ASP A 315 9.73 -6.05 19.43
C ASP A 315 10.35 -4.86 18.69
N GLY A 316 9.61 -3.75 18.64
CA GLY A 316 10.04 -2.53 17.96
C GLY A 316 10.12 -2.64 16.44
N SER A 317 9.57 -3.70 15.84
CA SER A 317 9.57 -3.86 14.37
C SER A 317 8.62 -2.89 13.67
N GLU A 318 7.56 -2.44 14.37
CA GLU A 318 6.55 -1.50 13.86
C GLU A 318 5.99 -1.94 12.49
N PRO A 319 5.23 -3.05 12.45
CA PRO A 319 4.68 -3.57 11.20
C PRO A 319 3.65 -2.60 10.63
N VAL A 320 3.90 -2.18 9.39
CA VAL A 320 3.04 -1.26 8.64
C VAL A 320 2.33 -1.95 7.49
N ASP A 321 2.47 -1.46 6.25
CA ASP A 321 1.80 -1.98 5.07
C ASP A 321 1.98 -3.49 4.86
N LEU A 322 0.92 -4.10 4.36
CA LEU A 322 0.84 -5.50 3.95
C LEU A 322 0.65 -5.58 2.44
N ALA A 323 1.29 -6.56 1.80
CA ALA A 323 1.11 -6.86 0.39
C ALA A 323 1.13 -8.36 0.14
N LEU A 324 0.37 -8.82 -0.84
CA LEU A 324 0.30 -10.23 -1.23
C LEU A 324 0.99 -10.45 -2.58
N SER A 325 1.57 -11.64 -2.80
CA SER A 325 1.85 -12.09 -4.16
C SER A 325 0.55 -12.25 -4.96
N SER A 326 0.61 -12.16 -6.30
CA SER A 326 -0.61 -12.20 -7.14
C SER A 326 -1.43 -13.48 -6.99
N ASP A 327 -0.76 -14.58 -6.69
CA ASP A 327 -1.37 -15.90 -6.47
C ASP A 327 -1.89 -16.09 -5.04
N GLY A 328 -1.66 -15.13 -4.14
CA GLY A 328 -2.06 -15.19 -2.73
C GLY A 328 -1.22 -16.17 -1.89
N THR A 329 -0.11 -16.69 -2.41
CA THR A 329 0.73 -17.66 -1.69
C THR A 329 1.58 -17.01 -0.59
N TYR A 330 2.00 -15.76 -0.79
CA TYR A 330 2.94 -15.08 0.08
C TYR A 330 2.38 -13.76 0.59
N LEU A 331 2.62 -13.50 1.87
CA LEU A 331 2.34 -12.24 2.55
C LEU A 331 3.66 -11.54 2.87
N TYR A 332 3.72 -10.25 2.56
CA TYR A 332 4.83 -9.37 2.86
C TYR A 332 4.37 -8.26 3.80
N ASN A 333 5.24 -7.85 4.72
CA ASN A 333 4.98 -6.76 5.64
C ASN A 333 6.19 -5.84 5.74
N LEU A 334 5.96 -4.54 5.55
CA LEU A 334 6.94 -3.51 5.75
C LEU A 334 7.12 -3.29 7.25
N LEU A 335 8.34 -3.40 7.76
CA LEU A 335 8.69 -3.23 9.17
C LEU A 335 9.42 -1.90 9.32
N ARG A 336 8.69 -0.84 9.70
CA ARG A 336 9.21 0.53 9.74
C ARG A 336 10.34 0.68 10.76
N GLY A 337 10.15 0.11 11.94
CA GLY A 337 11.10 0.18 13.05
C GLY A 337 12.35 -0.66 12.82
N ALA A 338 12.28 -1.66 11.92
CA ALA A 338 13.44 -2.47 11.53
C ALA A 338 14.11 -2.00 10.22
N GLY A 339 13.46 -1.14 9.43
CA GLY A 339 13.90 -0.77 8.08
C GLY A 339 14.00 -1.99 7.17
N ALA A 340 13.01 -2.88 7.20
CA ALA A 340 13.06 -4.18 6.55
C ALA A 340 11.69 -4.67 6.07
N ILE A 341 11.67 -5.78 5.33
CA ILE A 341 10.46 -6.50 4.96
C ILE A 341 10.51 -7.89 5.59
N ALA A 342 9.40 -8.30 6.20
CA ALA A 342 9.14 -9.66 6.61
C ALA A 342 8.23 -10.38 5.60
N ALA A 343 8.39 -11.70 5.50
CA ALA A 343 7.67 -12.53 4.55
C ALA A 343 7.18 -13.83 5.20
N TRP A 344 5.98 -14.24 4.80
CA TRP A 344 5.37 -15.50 5.23
C TRP A 344 4.73 -16.22 4.05
N LYS A 345 4.77 -17.55 4.10
CA LYS A 345 3.95 -18.41 3.27
C LYS A 345 2.60 -18.63 3.94
N ILE A 346 1.53 -18.31 3.23
CA ILE A 346 0.16 -18.56 3.66
C ILE A 346 -0.11 -20.06 3.52
N GLN A 347 -0.49 -20.69 4.62
CA GLN A 347 -0.83 -22.12 4.64
C GLN A 347 -2.28 -22.34 4.24
N ALA A 348 -2.62 -23.60 3.94
CA ALA A 348 -3.97 -23.98 3.50
C ALA A 348 -5.06 -23.69 4.54
N ASP A 349 -4.71 -23.58 5.82
CA ASP A 349 -5.59 -23.25 6.94
C ASP A 349 -5.57 -21.75 7.32
N GLY A 350 -4.88 -20.92 6.54
CA GLY A 350 -4.76 -19.48 6.78
C GLY A 350 -3.69 -19.09 7.79
N SER A 351 -2.99 -20.06 8.41
CA SER A 351 -1.83 -19.78 9.26
C SER A 351 -0.62 -19.28 8.45
N LEU A 352 0.33 -18.64 9.12
CA LEU A 352 1.50 -18.02 8.50
C LEU A 352 2.77 -18.78 8.88
N GLN A 353 3.50 -19.28 7.87
CA GLN A 353 4.83 -19.84 8.05
C GLN A 353 5.89 -18.81 7.67
N SER A 354 6.76 -18.43 8.61
CA SER A 354 7.81 -17.43 8.33
C SER A 354 8.80 -17.92 7.27
N ILE A 355 9.13 -17.04 6.33
CA ILE A 355 10.20 -17.20 5.34
C ILE A 355 11.45 -16.41 5.77
N GLY A 356 11.24 -15.28 6.45
CA GLY A 356 12.28 -14.40 6.97
C GLY A 356 11.73 -13.04 7.35
N GLY A 357 12.51 -12.25 8.09
CA GLY A 357 12.06 -10.98 8.68
C GLY A 357 12.96 -9.77 8.43
N SER A 358 13.99 -9.89 7.59
CA SER A 358 15.04 -8.87 7.47
C SER A 358 15.45 -8.57 6.03
N PHE A 359 14.56 -8.81 5.06
CA PHE A 359 14.82 -8.46 3.67
C PHE A 359 14.95 -6.94 3.54
N GLY A 360 16.01 -6.47 2.87
CA GLY A 360 16.24 -5.03 2.70
C GLY A 360 16.82 -4.29 3.91
N LYS A 361 17.06 -4.97 5.05
CA LYS A 361 17.64 -4.33 6.24
C LYS A 361 19.00 -3.72 5.93
N GLY A 362 19.14 -2.42 6.19
CA GLY A 362 20.35 -1.65 5.87
C GLY A 362 20.59 -1.41 4.38
N GLN A 363 19.58 -1.64 3.53
CA GLN A 363 19.67 -1.50 2.08
C GLN A 363 18.82 -0.36 1.51
N GLY A 364 18.44 0.62 2.35
CA GLY A 364 17.80 1.87 1.94
C GLY A 364 16.34 2.04 2.36
N ILE A 365 15.72 1.04 3.00
CA ILE A 365 14.45 1.26 3.70
C ILE A 365 14.78 2.04 4.99
N PRO A 366 14.24 3.26 5.19
CA PRO A 366 14.51 4.04 6.39
C PRO A 366 14.04 3.32 7.66
N VAL A 367 14.80 3.48 8.74
CA VAL A 367 14.46 2.95 10.07
C VAL A 367 13.75 4.03 10.85
N ALA A 368 12.60 3.72 11.43
CA ALA A 368 11.73 4.64 12.19
C ALA A 368 11.17 5.85 11.40
N ASP A 369 11.79 6.19 10.27
CA ASP A 369 11.51 7.37 9.44
C ASP A 369 10.48 7.08 8.34
N GLY A 370 9.21 6.91 8.75
CA GLY A 370 8.05 7.17 7.90
C GLY A 370 7.85 6.28 6.67
N ALA A 371 8.64 5.23 6.44
CA ALA A 371 8.44 4.33 5.29
C ALA A 371 6.99 3.80 5.26
N SER A 372 6.24 4.21 4.24
CA SER A 372 4.81 3.96 4.09
C SER A 372 4.51 3.69 2.62
N GLY A 373 4.04 2.49 2.33
CA GLY A 373 3.69 1.98 1.01
C GLY A 373 4.44 0.69 0.70
N LEU A 374 3.68 -0.40 0.50
CA LEU A 374 4.20 -1.69 0.06
C LEU A 374 3.30 -2.24 -1.06
N ALA A 375 3.91 -2.71 -2.15
CA ALA A 375 3.22 -3.37 -3.24
C ALA A 375 3.95 -4.63 -3.66
N ALA A 376 3.22 -5.69 -4.00
CA ALA A 376 3.79 -6.97 -4.39
C ALA A 376 2.96 -7.64 -5.48
N TYR A 377 3.61 -8.48 -6.28
CA TYR A 377 2.98 -9.38 -7.23
C TYR A 377 3.82 -10.66 -7.40
#